data_AF-B4EB54-F1
#
_entry.id   AF-B4EB54-F1
#
_cell.length_a   1.000
_cell.length_b   1.000
_cell.length_c   1.000
_cell.angle_alpha   90.00
_cell.angle_beta   90.00
_cell.angle_gamma   90.00
#
_symmetry.space_group_name_H-M   'P 1'
#
loop_
_entity.id
_entity.type
_entity.pdbx_description
1 polymer ?
#
loop_
_entity_poly.entity_id
_entity_poly.type
_entity_poly.pdbx_seq_one_letter_code
_entity_poly.pdbx_strand_id
1 'polypeptide(L)'
;MTFRSSEYDQLGFKADEIYPFLERHGVKLPRQGGVSAPTDERPAQREFPGWKRVMSVLPYLSLSEAAHAFADVDPHASGYKSDDEEAEIHRWRTVLSRALYATDSGDRLEAESEGGDTPDWYIKPANLAAWCARKGLECPLPASTALPSTCFESLDHLRAIETERDAKRAENDRLRTEIARLSERIVGKNREIASLERTIVRNSLLASARQEDLERRLADATAMRSNHPPRLDQTSGGSMSREIDELKALVPPQPMWLMEISIAVQRRYWGDNWKADDRDTWASQADILEWLKQTYPTLSEAQRKAVELVACPVDRNPAAKRQP
;
A
#
# COMPACT_ATOMS: atom_id res chain seq x y z
N MET A 1 16.88 -17.04 -17.30
CA MET A 1 17.00 -15.74 -16.61
C MET A 1 17.08 -16.01 -15.13
N THR A 2 18.23 -15.75 -14.51
CA THR A 2 18.42 -15.89 -13.06
C THR A 2 18.07 -14.57 -12.39
N PHE A 3 16.88 -14.48 -11.81
CA PHE A 3 16.46 -13.33 -11.03
C PHE A 3 17.15 -13.38 -9.66
N ARG A 4 17.74 -12.26 -9.23
CA ARG A 4 18.42 -12.17 -7.92
C ARG A 4 17.35 -12.05 -6.82
N SER A 5 17.56 -12.74 -5.71
CA SER A 5 16.62 -12.80 -4.57
C SER A 5 16.17 -11.42 -4.07
N SER A 6 17.00 -10.39 -4.27
CA SER A 6 16.74 -9.00 -3.87
C SER A 6 15.60 -8.30 -4.62
N GLU A 7 15.18 -8.80 -5.79
CA GLU A 7 14.09 -8.19 -6.55
C GLU A 7 12.70 -8.58 -6.01
N TYR A 8 12.60 -9.71 -5.30
CA TYR A 8 11.36 -10.16 -4.67
C TYR A 8 11.04 -9.39 -3.39
N ASP A 9 12.07 -9.02 -2.62
CA ASP A 9 11.93 -8.24 -1.39
C ASP A 9 11.33 -6.84 -1.66
N GLN A 10 11.62 -6.24 -2.83
CA GLN A 10 11.06 -4.94 -3.23
C GLN A 10 9.56 -5.01 -3.59
N LEU A 11 9.06 -6.20 -3.90
CA LEU A 11 7.64 -6.44 -4.21
C LEU A 11 6.85 -6.89 -2.96
N GLY A 12 7.49 -6.95 -1.79
CA GLY A 12 6.86 -7.34 -0.53
C GLY A 12 6.62 -8.84 -0.38
N PHE A 13 7.25 -9.68 -1.22
CA PHE A 13 7.11 -11.13 -1.13
C PHE A 13 8.46 -11.78 -0.82
N LYS A 14 8.53 -12.54 0.28
CA LYS A 14 9.72 -13.34 0.59
C LYS A 14 9.78 -14.55 -0.34
N ALA A 15 10.95 -14.82 -0.91
CA ALA A 15 11.16 -15.98 -1.78
C ALA A 15 10.69 -17.29 -1.12
N ASP A 16 10.90 -17.41 0.20
CA ASP A 16 10.53 -18.57 1.01
C ASP A 16 9.01 -18.77 1.18
N GLU A 17 8.20 -17.75 0.90
CA GLU A 17 6.73 -17.85 0.91
C GLU A 17 6.16 -18.16 -0.49
N ILE A 18 6.88 -17.76 -1.54
CA ILE A 18 6.48 -17.97 -2.94
C ILE A 18 6.58 -19.45 -3.32
N TYR A 19 7.64 -20.16 -2.91
CA TYR A 19 7.82 -21.56 -3.29
C TYR A 19 6.72 -22.48 -2.73
N PRO A 20 6.37 -22.44 -1.42
CA PRO A 20 5.26 -23.22 -0.88
C PRO A 20 3.90 -22.85 -1.48
N PHE A 21 3.70 -21.56 -1.80
CA PHE A 21 2.47 -21.08 -2.44
C PHE A 21 2.32 -21.68 -3.86
N LEU A 22 3.37 -21.63 -4.67
CA LEU A 22 3.34 -22.20 -6.03
C LEU A 22 3.17 -23.72 -6.02
N GLU A 23 3.78 -24.41 -5.05
CA GLU A 23 3.66 -25.86 -4.90
C GLU A 23 2.24 -26.28 -4.47
N ARG A 24 1.59 -25.53 -3.55
CA ARG A 24 0.16 -25.72 -3.22
C ARG A 24 -0.78 -25.54 -4.40
N HIS A 25 -0.40 -24.71 -5.36
CA HIS A 25 -1.20 -24.43 -6.56
C HIS A 25 -0.77 -25.26 -7.78
N GLY A 26 -0.04 -26.36 -7.56
CA GLY A 26 0.23 -27.37 -8.59
C GLY A 26 1.35 -27.02 -9.57
N VAL A 27 2.09 -25.95 -9.32
CA VAL A 27 3.24 -25.55 -10.14
C VAL A 27 4.51 -26.17 -9.54
N LYS A 28 4.99 -27.27 -10.14
CA LYS A 28 6.25 -27.92 -9.76
C LYS A 28 7.41 -27.29 -10.53
N LEU A 29 8.22 -26.48 -9.87
CA LEU A 29 9.45 -25.94 -10.44
C LEU A 29 10.61 -26.94 -10.27
N PRO A 30 11.44 -27.19 -11.29
CA PRO A 30 12.62 -28.04 -11.15
C PRO A 30 13.60 -27.38 -10.19
N ARG A 31 13.85 -28.03 -9.05
CA ARG A 31 14.92 -27.67 -8.11
C ARG A 31 16.25 -27.78 -8.86
N GLN A 32 16.76 -26.67 -9.38
CA GLN A 32 18.10 -26.63 -9.95
C GLN A 32 19.11 -26.82 -8.82
N GLY A 33 19.73 -28.00 -8.79
CA GLY A 33 20.93 -28.26 -8.02
C GLY A 33 22.16 -27.61 -8.66
N GLY A 34 23.08 -27.19 -7.79
CA GLY A 34 24.40 -26.63 -8.11
C GLY A 34 24.37 -25.11 -8.14
N VAL A 35 25.07 -24.38 -7.29
CA VAL A 35 26.35 -24.63 -6.63
C VAL A 35 26.29 -23.98 -5.26
N SER A 36 26.63 -24.75 -4.22
CA SER A 36 27.00 -24.20 -2.93
C SER A 36 28.20 -23.28 -3.15
N ALA A 37 27.93 -21.98 -3.28
CA ALA A 37 28.86 -20.98 -2.78
C ALA A 37 29.15 -21.36 -1.32
N PRO A 38 30.36 -21.14 -0.80
CA PRO A 38 30.59 -21.29 0.62
C PRO A 38 29.62 -20.31 1.28
N THR A 39 28.51 -20.85 1.78
CA THR A 39 27.65 -20.18 2.72
C THR A 39 28.60 -19.98 3.88
N ASP A 40 29.12 -18.76 3.94
CA ASP A 40 29.54 -18.17 5.20
C ASP A 40 28.30 -18.34 6.09
N GLU A 41 28.23 -19.49 6.77
CA GLU A 41 27.28 -19.78 7.82
C GLU A 41 27.62 -18.79 8.93
N ARG A 42 27.28 -17.52 8.70
CA ARG A 42 26.97 -16.62 9.79
C ARG A 42 25.80 -17.30 10.48
N PRO A 43 25.98 -17.83 11.70
CA PRO A 43 24.88 -18.45 12.41
C PRO A 43 23.74 -17.45 12.41
N ALA A 44 22.55 -17.89 11.98
CA ALA A 44 21.35 -17.07 11.94
C ALA A 44 21.27 -16.28 13.25
N GLN A 45 21.57 -14.98 13.18
CA GLN A 45 21.58 -14.14 14.37
C GLN A 45 20.14 -14.07 14.81
N ARG A 46 19.81 -14.80 15.87
CA ARG A 46 18.49 -14.78 16.49
C ARG A 46 18.10 -13.33 16.72
N GLU A 47 17.02 -12.88 16.10
CA GLU A 47 16.55 -11.52 16.29
C GLU A 47 15.94 -11.42 17.70
N PHE A 48 16.72 -10.87 18.64
CA PHE A 48 16.22 -10.58 19.98
C PHE A 48 15.34 -9.32 19.94
N PRO A 49 14.19 -9.31 20.65
CA PRO A 49 13.40 -8.11 20.93
C PRO A 49 14.26 -6.97 21.49
N GLY A 50 13.87 -5.73 21.22
CA GLY A 50 14.64 -4.53 21.61
C GLY A 50 14.96 -4.48 23.10
N TRP A 51 14.00 -4.83 23.97
CA TRP A 51 14.17 -4.81 25.42
C TRP A 51 15.24 -5.80 25.90
N LYS A 52 15.37 -6.98 25.29
CA LYS A 52 16.44 -7.96 25.61
C LYS A 52 17.82 -7.45 25.22
N ARG A 53 17.92 -6.68 24.13
CA ARG A 53 19.18 -6.02 23.75
C ARG A 53 19.57 -4.98 24.78
N VAL A 54 18.62 -4.17 25.25
CA VAL A 54 18.88 -3.20 26.33
C VAL A 54 19.34 -3.91 27.60
N MET A 55 18.67 -5.00 28.01
CA MET A 55 19.06 -5.78 29.19
C MET A 55 20.45 -6.41 29.08
N SER A 56 20.88 -6.83 27.88
CA SER A 56 22.23 -7.40 27.69
C SER A 56 23.38 -6.41 27.94
N VAL A 57 23.08 -5.11 27.99
CA VAL A 57 24.06 -4.06 28.32
C VAL A 57 24.21 -3.87 29.83
N LEU A 58 23.27 -4.39 30.63
CA LEU A 58 23.34 -4.26 32.08
C LEU A 58 24.54 -5.05 32.64
N PRO A 59 25.31 -4.46 33.58
CA PRO A 59 26.47 -5.14 34.16
C PRO A 59 26.05 -6.35 35.02
N TYR A 60 24.86 -6.28 35.60
CA TYR A 60 24.25 -7.31 36.43
C TYR A 60 22.76 -7.36 36.17
N LEU A 61 22.18 -8.55 36.35
CA LEU A 61 20.75 -8.79 36.31
C LEU A 61 20.30 -9.22 37.71
N SER A 62 19.23 -8.63 38.21
CA SER A 62 18.52 -9.19 39.34
C SER A 62 17.95 -10.56 38.98
N LEU A 63 17.69 -11.39 40.01
CA LEU A 63 16.97 -12.66 39.85
C LEU A 63 15.63 -12.48 39.11
N SER A 64 14.92 -11.37 39.39
CA SER A 64 13.65 -11.05 38.74
C SER A 64 13.84 -10.78 37.25
N GLU A 65 14.79 -9.93 36.88
CA GLU A 65 15.11 -9.61 35.48
C GLU A 65 15.55 -10.83 34.69
N ALA A 66 16.40 -11.68 35.28
CA ALA A 66 16.80 -12.93 34.65
C ALA A 66 15.58 -13.84 34.38
N ALA A 67 14.65 -13.96 35.34
CA ALA A 67 13.43 -14.74 35.15
C ALA A 67 12.53 -14.18 34.04
N HIS A 68 12.39 -12.85 33.96
CA HIS A 68 11.67 -12.19 32.86
C HIS A 68 12.31 -12.47 31.49
N ALA A 69 13.64 -12.47 31.41
CA ALA A 69 14.36 -12.77 30.19
C ALA A 69 14.07 -14.20 29.67
N PHE A 70 14.01 -15.20 30.56
CA PHE A 70 13.63 -16.57 30.20
C PHE A 70 12.16 -16.73 29.85
N ALA A 71 11.27 -16.05 30.57
CA ALA A 71 9.84 -16.04 30.29
C ALA A 71 9.48 -15.29 28.99
N ASP A 72 10.44 -14.58 28.38
CA ASP A 72 10.25 -13.71 27.21
C ASP A 72 9.24 -12.58 27.46
N VAL A 73 9.17 -12.09 28.69
CA VAL A 73 8.27 -11.00 29.12
C VAL A 73 9.10 -9.75 29.45
N ASP A 74 8.77 -8.62 28.83
CA ASP A 74 9.44 -7.35 29.12
C ASP A 74 9.12 -6.88 30.55
N PRO A 75 10.12 -6.76 31.45
CA PRO A 75 9.89 -6.31 32.82
C PRO A 75 9.36 -4.86 32.92
N HIS A 76 9.52 -4.07 31.86
CA HIS A 76 9.16 -2.65 31.80
C HIS A 76 8.00 -2.35 30.84
N ALA A 77 7.35 -3.37 30.28
CA ALA A 77 6.16 -3.17 29.46
C ALA A 77 5.07 -2.42 30.25
N SER A 78 4.48 -1.39 29.62
CA SER A 78 3.35 -0.66 30.19
C SER A 78 2.06 -1.47 30.05
N GLY A 79 1.68 -2.19 31.10
CA GLY A 79 0.45 -2.99 31.09
C GLY A 79 0.35 -3.91 32.31
N TYR A 80 -0.86 -4.46 32.53
CA TYR A 80 -1.05 -5.58 33.44
C TYR A 80 -0.51 -6.85 32.79
N LYS A 81 0.28 -7.64 33.52
CA LYS A 81 0.76 -8.95 33.04
C LYS A 81 -0.38 -9.95 33.16
N SER A 82 -0.53 -10.80 32.16
CA SER A 82 -1.49 -11.90 32.24
C SER A 82 -1.08 -12.90 33.33
N ASP A 83 -2.06 -13.61 33.90
CA ASP A 83 -1.80 -14.66 34.89
C ASP A 83 -0.83 -15.74 34.36
N ASP A 84 -0.87 -16.02 33.04
CA ASP A 84 0.03 -16.96 32.38
C ASP A 84 1.47 -16.46 32.32
N GLU A 85 1.68 -15.17 32.02
CA GLU A 85 3.00 -14.52 32.05
C GLU A 85 3.58 -14.50 33.47
N GLU A 86 2.75 -14.16 34.47
CA GLU A 86 3.17 -14.18 35.87
C GLU A 86 3.54 -15.59 36.34
N ALA A 87 2.78 -16.60 35.93
CA ALA A 87 3.08 -18.00 36.24
C ALA A 87 4.40 -18.46 35.61
N GLU A 88 4.67 -18.09 34.34
CA GLU A 88 5.94 -18.43 33.68
C GLU A 88 7.13 -17.72 34.32
N ILE A 89 7.01 -16.43 34.64
CA ILE A 89 8.04 -15.69 35.39
C ILE A 89 8.30 -16.37 36.74
N HIS A 90 7.26 -16.79 37.46
CA HIS A 90 7.40 -17.47 38.74
C HIS A 90 8.08 -18.85 38.62
N ARG A 91 7.78 -19.61 37.55
CA ARG A 91 8.47 -20.86 37.23
C ARG A 91 9.97 -20.64 37.08
N TRP A 92 10.38 -19.69 36.23
CA TRP A 92 11.80 -19.40 36.02
C TRP A 92 12.49 -18.84 37.25
N ARG A 93 11.81 -17.97 38.00
CA ARG A 93 12.33 -17.46 39.28
C ARG A 93 12.66 -18.59 40.24
N THR A 94 11.76 -19.58 40.37
CA THR A 94 11.97 -20.76 41.22
C THR A 94 13.17 -21.60 40.75
N VAL A 95 13.29 -21.82 39.43
CA VAL A 95 14.41 -22.57 38.84
C VAL A 95 15.75 -21.86 39.12
N LEU A 96 15.81 -20.56 38.85
CA LEU A 96 17.02 -19.76 39.06
C LEU A 96 17.39 -19.65 40.54
N SER A 97 16.40 -19.47 41.43
CA SER A 97 16.65 -19.50 42.88
C SER A 97 17.28 -20.82 43.31
N ARG A 98 16.76 -21.97 42.86
CA ARG A 98 17.34 -23.27 43.18
C ARG A 98 18.76 -23.43 42.62
N ALA A 99 19.01 -22.91 41.42
CA ALA A 99 20.34 -22.89 40.83
C ALA A 99 21.33 -22.03 41.64
N LEU A 100 20.89 -20.92 42.22
CA LEU A 100 21.74 -20.07 43.07
C LEU A 100 22.14 -20.77 44.38
N TYR A 101 21.22 -21.54 44.97
CA TYR A 101 21.44 -22.28 46.22
C TYR A 101 22.05 -23.69 46.03
N ALA A 102 22.27 -24.14 44.80
CA ALA A 102 22.84 -25.45 44.54
C ALA A 102 24.27 -25.56 45.09
N THR A 103 24.58 -26.67 45.76
CA THR A 103 25.90 -26.95 46.33
C THR A 103 26.88 -27.48 45.30
N ASP A 104 26.37 -28.16 44.27
CA ASP A 104 27.17 -28.76 43.22
C ASP A 104 27.58 -27.71 42.19
N SER A 105 28.88 -27.60 41.91
CA SER A 105 29.44 -26.59 41.00
C SER A 105 28.91 -26.68 39.57
N GLY A 106 28.50 -27.88 39.12
CA GLY A 106 27.88 -28.06 37.81
C GLY A 106 26.51 -27.40 37.70
N ASP A 107 25.77 -27.36 38.81
CA ASP A 107 24.37 -26.94 38.88
C ASP A 107 24.21 -25.51 39.40
N ARG A 108 25.24 -25.03 40.09
CA ARG A 108 25.28 -23.70 40.69
C ARG A 108 25.33 -22.59 39.65
N LEU A 109 24.44 -21.62 39.79
CA LEU A 109 24.51 -20.34 39.10
C LEU A 109 25.35 -19.37 39.93
N GLU A 110 26.37 -18.78 39.30
CA GLU A 110 27.25 -17.83 39.96
C GLU A 110 26.63 -16.43 40.01
N ALA A 111 26.40 -15.92 41.21
CA ALA A 111 25.90 -14.57 41.46
C ALA A 111 26.55 -13.97 42.70
N GLU A 112 26.54 -12.65 42.74
CA GLU A 112 26.95 -11.86 43.90
C GLU A 112 25.71 -11.55 44.73
N SER A 113 25.82 -11.56 46.06
CA SER A 113 24.74 -11.19 46.97
C SER A 113 25.21 -10.03 47.83
N GLU A 114 24.41 -8.96 47.89
CA GLU A 114 24.51 -8.01 48.99
C GLU A 114 23.93 -8.71 50.22
N GLY A 115 24.78 -9.01 51.20
CA GLY A 115 24.37 -9.73 52.40
C GLY A 115 23.23 -9.01 53.14
N GLY A 116 22.14 -9.74 53.42
CA GLY A 116 20.96 -9.29 54.15
C GLY A 116 19.97 -10.44 54.35
N ASP A 117 18.91 -10.23 55.14
CA ASP A 117 17.88 -11.26 55.43
C ASP A 117 17.07 -11.67 54.18
N THR A 118 17.04 -10.81 53.17
CA THR A 118 16.54 -11.10 51.82
C THR A 118 17.63 -10.73 50.81
N PRO A 119 18.55 -11.66 50.47
CA PRO A 119 19.64 -11.34 49.58
C PRO A 119 19.11 -11.05 48.17
N ASP A 120 19.34 -9.82 47.70
CA ASP A 120 19.22 -9.51 46.29
C ASP A 120 20.43 -10.12 45.58
N TRP A 121 20.13 -11.00 44.62
CA TRP A 121 21.14 -11.70 43.84
C TRP A 121 21.40 -10.95 42.54
N TYR A 122 22.67 -10.62 42.31
CA TYR A 122 23.18 -9.96 41.13
C TYR A 122 23.91 -10.98 40.24
N ILE A 123 23.28 -11.33 39.13
CA ILE A 123 23.78 -12.32 38.17
C ILE A 123 24.46 -11.59 37.01
N LYS A 124 25.75 -11.84 36.78
CA LYS A 124 26.43 -11.31 35.58
C LYS A 124 25.87 -12.02 34.33
N PRO A 125 25.60 -11.31 33.21
CA PRO A 125 25.14 -11.94 31.97
C PRO A 125 26.04 -13.08 31.48
N ALA A 126 27.36 -12.96 31.66
CA ALA A 126 28.33 -14.01 31.32
C ALA A 126 28.13 -15.28 32.16
N ASN A 127 27.86 -15.14 33.45
CA ASN A 127 27.62 -16.27 34.37
C ASN A 127 26.30 -16.97 34.01
N LEU A 128 25.27 -16.20 33.67
CA LEU A 128 24.00 -16.74 33.20
C LEU A 128 24.17 -17.53 31.90
N ALA A 129 24.89 -16.97 30.93
CA ALA A 129 25.18 -17.64 29.66
C ALA A 129 25.98 -18.94 29.87
N ALA A 130 26.99 -18.93 30.73
CA ALA A 130 27.77 -20.11 31.07
C ALA A 130 26.93 -21.19 31.76
N TRP A 131 26.02 -20.80 32.66
CA TRP A 131 25.08 -21.72 33.29
C TRP A 131 24.10 -22.33 32.28
N CYS A 132 23.54 -21.51 31.38
CA CYS A 132 22.69 -22.00 30.28
C CYS A 132 23.42 -23.03 29.42
N ALA A 133 24.66 -22.73 29.01
CA ALA A 133 25.48 -23.64 28.23
C ALA A 133 25.72 -24.99 28.93
N ARG A 134 25.99 -24.98 30.25
CA ARG A 134 26.12 -26.21 31.04
C ARG A 134 24.85 -27.04 31.11
N LYS A 135 23.68 -26.38 31.15
CA LYS A 135 22.37 -27.03 31.22
C LYS A 135 21.80 -27.41 29.86
N GLY A 136 22.49 -27.09 28.76
CA GLY A 136 21.97 -27.28 27.41
C GLY A 136 20.76 -26.39 27.11
N LEU A 137 20.63 -25.26 27.83
CA LEU A 137 19.59 -24.26 27.62
C LEU A 137 20.11 -23.15 26.71
N GLU A 138 19.21 -22.57 25.94
CA GLU A 138 19.51 -21.38 25.16
C GLU A 138 19.61 -20.16 26.09
N CYS A 139 20.65 -19.34 25.91
CA CYS A 139 20.80 -18.11 26.68
C CYS A 139 19.68 -17.12 26.28
N PRO A 140 18.90 -16.58 27.24
CA PRO A 140 17.77 -15.72 26.92
C PRO A 140 18.17 -14.32 26.45
N LEU A 141 19.43 -13.93 26.64
CA LEU A 141 19.97 -12.62 26.24
C LEU A 141 20.99 -12.78 25.11
N PRO A 142 21.09 -11.80 24.19
CA PRO A 142 22.13 -11.80 23.18
C PRO A 142 23.50 -11.78 23.85
N ALA A 143 24.48 -12.46 23.24
CA ALA A 143 25.87 -12.32 23.64
C ALA A 143 26.23 -10.83 23.57
N SER A 144 26.74 -10.28 24.66
CA SER A 144 27.17 -8.89 24.71
C SER A 144 28.29 -8.72 23.69
N THR A 145 27.93 -8.24 22.50
CA THR A 145 28.89 -7.84 21.48
C THR A 145 29.72 -6.75 22.11
N ALA A 146 30.94 -7.07 22.50
CA ALA A 146 31.93 -6.08 22.86
C ALA A 146 31.87 -4.97 21.80
N LEU A 147 31.61 -3.74 22.24
CA LEU A 147 31.62 -2.59 21.36
C LEU A 147 32.91 -2.62 20.52
N PRO A 148 32.86 -2.36 19.21
CA PRO A 148 34.07 -2.28 18.40
C PRO A 148 35.00 -1.25 19.03
N SER A 149 36.14 -1.73 19.54
CA SER A 149 37.15 -0.94 20.24
C SER A 149 37.96 -0.05 19.29
N THR A 150 37.60 0.00 18.01
CA THR A 150 38.28 0.72 16.95
C THR A 150 37.52 2.01 16.60
N CYS A 151 37.86 3.09 17.31
CA CYS A 151 37.36 4.46 17.10
C CYS A 151 37.42 4.93 15.62
N PHE A 152 38.27 4.33 14.79
CA PHE A 152 38.45 4.66 13.39
C PHE A 152 37.29 4.18 12.49
N GLU A 153 36.79 2.97 12.69
CA GLU A 153 35.70 2.39 11.88
C GLU A 153 34.37 3.11 12.14
N SER A 154 34.15 3.56 13.38
CA SER A 154 33.00 4.38 13.76
C SER A 154 33.01 5.75 13.07
N LEU A 155 34.18 6.37 12.88
CA LEU A 155 34.30 7.65 12.18
C LEU A 155 34.04 7.52 10.68
N ASP A 156 34.52 6.45 10.05
CA ASP A 156 34.26 6.18 8.63
C ASP A 156 32.78 5.87 8.39
N HIS A 157 32.13 5.14 9.30
CA HIS A 157 30.69 4.88 9.22
C HIS A 157 29.87 6.17 9.38
N LEU A 158 30.24 7.04 10.33
CA LEU A 158 29.60 8.35 10.49
C LEU A 158 29.75 9.22 9.24
N ARG A 159 30.94 9.25 8.63
CA ARG A 159 31.19 9.99 7.40
C ARG A 159 30.35 9.46 6.24
N ALA A 160 30.18 8.13 6.13
CA ALA A 160 29.33 7.52 5.12
C ALA A 160 27.84 7.87 5.31
N ILE A 161 27.37 7.89 6.57
CA ILE A 161 26.00 8.31 6.88
C ILE A 161 25.80 9.79 6.56
N GLU A 162 26.79 10.65 6.85
CA GLU A 162 26.72 12.07 6.54
C GLU A 162 26.66 12.32 5.03
N THR A 163 27.47 11.64 4.23
CA THR A 163 27.43 11.78 2.76
C THR A 163 26.12 11.27 2.18
N GLU A 164 25.58 10.14 2.69
CA GLU A 164 24.27 9.63 2.27
C GLU A 164 23.14 10.60 2.65
N ARG A 165 23.18 11.17 3.85
CA ARG A 165 22.21 12.18 4.30
C ARG A 165 22.26 13.41 3.41
N ASP A 166 23.44 13.89 3.06
CA ASP A 166 23.61 15.09 2.23
C ASP A 166 23.18 14.83 0.78
N ALA A 167 23.44 13.63 0.23
CA ALA A 167 22.92 13.21 -1.06
C ALA A 167 21.38 13.17 -1.08
N LYS A 168 20.75 12.58 -0.04
CA LYS A 168 19.29 12.53 0.12
C LYS A 168 18.66 13.92 0.28
N ARG A 169 19.37 14.86 0.92
CA ARG A 169 18.94 16.27 1.02
C ARG A 169 18.98 16.95 -0.35
N ALA A 170 20.07 16.79 -1.10
CA ALA A 170 20.18 17.34 -2.44
C ALA A 170 19.09 16.79 -3.40
N GLU A 171 18.79 15.50 -3.31
CA GLU A 171 17.69 14.89 -4.07
C GLU A 171 16.32 15.45 -3.64
N ASN A 172 16.06 15.62 -2.35
CA ASN A 172 14.84 16.25 -1.86
C ASN A 172 14.67 17.68 -2.38
N ASP A 173 15.73 18.48 -2.38
CA ASP A 173 15.69 19.84 -2.88
C ASP A 173 15.42 19.87 -4.40
N ARG A 174 16.00 18.93 -5.14
CA ARG A 174 15.69 18.74 -6.57
C ARG A 174 14.23 18.35 -6.80
N LEU A 175 13.70 17.42 -6.02
CA LEU A 175 12.29 17.02 -6.15
C LEU A 175 11.34 18.18 -5.80
N ARG A 176 11.67 18.97 -4.77
CA ARG A 176 10.90 20.16 -4.39
C ARG A 176 10.86 21.21 -5.50
N THR A 177 11.98 21.45 -6.17
CA THR A 177 12.03 22.39 -7.30
C THR A 177 11.21 21.91 -8.50
N GLU A 178 11.22 20.60 -8.81
CA GLU A 178 10.37 20.06 -9.88
C GLU A 178 8.88 20.11 -9.51
N ILE A 179 8.53 19.81 -8.26
CA ILE A 179 7.14 19.96 -7.77
C ILE A 179 6.67 21.40 -7.92
N ALA A 180 7.48 22.39 -7.55
CA ALA A 180 7.14 23.80 -7.72
C ALA A 180 6.92 24.17 -9.19
N ARG A 181 7.81 23.71 -10.08
CA ARG A 181 7.72 23.92 -11.53
C ARG A 181 6.47 23.31 -12.14
N LEU A 182 6.15 22.06 -11.77
CA LEU A 182 4.95 21.37 -12.24
C LEU A 182 3.68 22.04 -11.71
N SER A 183 3.68 22.47 -10.46
CA SER A 183 2.55 23.20 -9.85
C SER A 183 2.29 24.52 -10.59
N GLU A 184 3.33 25.28 -10.92
CA GLU A 184 3.20 26.51 -11.71
C GLU A 184 2.63 26.23 -13.11
N ARG A 185 3.11 25.18 -13.77
CA ARG A 185 2.58 24.74 -15.08
C ARG A 185 1.10 24.36 -15.00
N ILE A 186 0.67 23.65 -13.96
CA ILE A 186 -0.74 23.29 -13.74
C ILE A 186 -1.59 24.54 -13.55
N VAL A 187 -1.14 25.49 -12.73
CA VAL A 187 -1.85 26.78 -12.53
C VAL A 187 -1.97 27.54 -13.85
N GLY A 188 -0.91 27.57 -14.67
CA GLY A 188 -0.95 28.17 -16.00
C GLY A 188 -1.98 27.51 -16.92
N LYS A 189 -2.02 26.18 -16.95
CA LYS A 189 -3.00 25.42 -17.75
C LYS A 189 -4.43 25.62 -17.26
N ASN A 190 -4.66 25.70 -15.96
CA ASN A 190 -5.99 25.98 -15.41
C ASN A 190 -6.49 27.38 -15.78
N ARG A 191 -5.61 28.39 -15.84
CA ARG A 191 -5.97 29.73 -16.33
C ARG A 191 -6.35 29.71 -17.81
N GLU A 192 -5.63 28.92 -18.62
CA GLU A 192 -5.93 28.73 -20.04
C GLU A 192 -7.30 28.06 -20.22
N ILE A 193 -7.59 26.99 -19.47
CA ILE A 193 -8.89 26.32 -19.46
C ILE A 193 -10.01 27.31 -19.11
N ALA A 194 -9.86 28.07 -18.02
CA ALA A 194 -10.87 29.06 -17.62
C ALA A 194 -11.05 30.19 -18.66
N SER A 195 -10.04 30.49 -19.48
CA SER A 195 -10.16 31.43 -20.60
C SER A 195 -10.94 30.82 -21.77
N LEU A 196 -10.64 29.57 -22.11
CA LEU A 196 -11.33 28.83 -23.16
C LEU A 196 -12.79 28.59 -22.81
N GLU A 197 -13.11 28.20 -21.58
CA GLU A 197 -14.48 28.02 -21.10
C GLU A 197 -15.29 29.30 -21.24
N ARG A 198 -14.75 30.45 -20.83
CA ARG A 198 -15.41 31.76 -21.01
C ARG A 198 -15.68 32.07 -22.48
N THR A 199 -14.76 31.69 -23.36
CA THR A 199 -14.89 31.88 -24.81
C THR A 199 -15.96 30.96 -25.39
N ILE A 200 -15.99 29.70 -24.98
CA ILE A 200 -17.00 28.71 -25.38
C ILE A 200 -18.39 29.18 -24.95
N VAL A 201 -18.57 29.60 -23.69
CA VAL A 201 -19.85 30.12 -23.19
C VAL A 201 -20.30 31.33 -24.00
N ARG A 202 -19.41 32.29 -24.27
CA ARG A 202 -19.73 33.47 -25.10
C ARG A 202 -20.17 33.05 -26.50
N ASN A 203 -19.43 32.16 -27.15
CA ASN A 203 -19.74 31.69 -28.50
C ASN A 203 -21.06 30.91 -28.54
N SER A 204 -21.34 30.11 -27.52
CA SER A 204 -22.61 29.39 -27.37
C SER A 204 -23.79 30.37 -27.26
N LEU A 205 -23.67 31.42 -26.44
CA LEU A 205 -24.71 32.44 -26.30
C LEU A 205 -24.97 33.17 -27.62
N LEU A 206 -23.92 33.52 -28.36
CA LEU A 206 -24.05 34.15 -29.68
C LEU A 206 -24.71 33.21 -30.70
N ALA A 207 -24.39 31.92 -30.67
CA ALA A 207 -25.01 30.92 -31.54
C ALA A 207 -26.50 30.76 -31.21
N SER A 208 -26.86 30.66 -29.93
CA SER A 208 -28.26 30.60 -29.48
C SER A 208 -29.05 31.84 -29.90
N ALA A 209 -28.49 33.05 -29.72
CA ALA A 209 -29.15 34.28 -30.14
C ALA A 209 -29.38 34.34 -31.67
N ARG A 210 -28.43 33.85 -32.47
CA ARG A 210 -28.60 33.73 -33.92
C ARG A 210 -29.68 32.71 -34.29
N GLN A 211 -29.72 31.58 -33.60
CA GLN A 211 -30.74 30.56 -33.81
C GLN A 211 -32.14 31.10 -33.50
N GLU A 212 -32.31 31.81 -32.38
CA GLU A 212 -33.60 32.46 -32.04
C GLU A 212 -34.04 33.47 -33.10
N ASP A 213 -33.12 34.28 -33.64
CA ASP A 213 -33.45 35.23 -34.71
C ASP A 213 -33.90 34.51 -35.99
N LEU A 214 -33.23 33.41 -36.35
CA LEU A 214 -33.63 32.58 -37.49
C LEU A 214 -35.00 31.91 -37.27
N GLU A 215 -35.25 31.38 -36.07
CA GLU A 215 -36.54 30.79 -35.71
C GLU A 215 -37.67 31.83 -35.76
N ARG A 216 -37.45 33.06 -35.28
CA ARG A 216 -38.43 34.16 -35.41
C ARG A 216 -38.70 34.50 -36.87
N ARG A 217 -37.66 34.66 -37.70
CA ARG A 217 -37.82 34.93 -39.14
C ARG A 217 -38.57 33.82 -39.87
N LEU A 218 -38.33 32.56 -39.50
CA LEU A 218 -39.06 31.41 -40.04
C LEU A 218 -40.53 31.42 -39.60
N ALA A 219 -40.81 31.73 -38.34
CA ALA A 219 -42.19 31.88 -37.84
C ALA A 219 -42.93 33.02 -38.57
N ASP A 220 -42.29 34.16 -38.77
CA ASP A 220 -42.87 35.29 -39.51
C ASP A 220 -43.12 34.94 -40.98
N ALA A 221 -42.15 34.29 -41.64
CA ALA A 221 -42.29 33.86 -43.04
C ALA A 221 -43.39 32.81 -43.21
N THR A 222 -43.53 31.87 -42.27
CA THR A 222 -44.62 30.87 -42.28
C THR A 222 -45.98 31.51 -42.01
N ALA A 223 -46.07 32.52 -41.13
CA ALA A 223 -47.28 33.30 -40.91
C ALA A 223 -47.67 34.17 -42.12
N MET A 224 -46.69 34.74 -42.84
CA MET A 224 -46.96 35.44 -44.11
C MET A 224 -47.44 34.47 -45.20
N ARG A 225 -46.89 33.24 -45.24
CA ARG A 225 -47.31 32.18 -46.17
C ARG A 225 -48.70 31.62 -45.86
N SER A 226 -49.15 31.62 -44.60
CA SER A 226 -50.53 31.23 -44.25
C SER A 226 -51.55 32.32 -44.61
N ASN A 227 -51.15 33.60 -44.59
CA ASN A 227 -51.99 34.74 -45.01
C ASN A 227 -52.00 34.99 -46.54
N HIS A 228 -51.15 34.31 -47.30
CA HIS A 228 -51.14 34.35 -48.77
C HIS A 228 -50.98 32.92 -49.32
N PRO A 229 -52.06 32.23 -49.71
CA PRO A 229 -51.95 30.86 -50.19
C PRO A 229 -51.10 30.84 -51.47
N PRO A 230 -49.94 30.16 -51.50
CA PRO A 230 -49.16 30.04 -52.70
C PRO A 230 -49.77 28.98 -53.61
N ARG A 231 -49.93 29.33 -54.89
CA ARG A 231 -50.01 28.36 -55.98
C ARG A 231 -48.80 27.42 -55.86
N LEU A 232 -49.08 26.12 -55.75
CA LEU A 232 -48.10 25.07 -55.56
C LEU A 232 -47.12 24.99 -56.74
N ASP A 233 -45.86 25.33 -56.51
CA ASP A 233 -44.75 24.72 -57.25
C ASP A 233 -43.90 23.90 -56.28
N GLN A 234 -43.94 22.59 -56.51
CA GLN A 234 -43.34 21.53 -55.71
C GLN A 234 -41.87 21.34 -56.11
N THR A 235 -40.94 22.11 -55.55
CA THR A 235 -39.49 21.82 -55.73
C THR A 235 -38.60 22.04 -54.50
N SER A 236 -39.12 22.59 -53.39
CA SER A 236 -38.28 23.02 -52.25
C SER A 236 -38.15 22.02 -51.08
N GLY A 237 -38.92 20.92 -51.08
CA GLY A 237 -38.91 19.94 -49.97
C GLY A 237 -37.65 19.06 -49.87
N GLY A 238 -36.93 18.86 -50.98
CA GLY A 238 -35.75 17.98 -50.99
C GLY A 238 -34.47 18.61 -50.41
N SER A 239 -34.39 19.93 -50.33
CA SER A 239 -33.20 20.65 -49.87
C SER A 239 -33.12 20.73 -48.35
N MET A 240 -34.24 21.05 -47.69
CA MET A 240 -34.30 21.14 -46.22
C MET A 240 -34.12 19.79 -45.52
N SER A 241 -34.65 18.69 -46.08
CA SER A 241 -34.43 17.36 -45.51
C SER A 241 -32.96 16.92 -45.59
N ARG A 242 -32.24 17.31 -46.65
CA ARG A 242 -30.79 17.05 -46.76
C ARG A 242 -29.98 17.87 -45.77
N GLU A 243 -30.30 19.15 -45.57
CA GLU A 243 -29.63 19.98 -44.56
C GLU A 243 -29.88 19.48 -43.13
N ILE A 244 -31.07 18.96 -42.82
CA ILE A 244 -31.37 18.35 -41.51
C ILE A 244 -30.54 17.07 -41.30
N ASP A 245 -30.38 16.25 -42.34
CA ASP A 245 -29.56 15.04 -42.24
C ASP A 245 -28.05 15.34 -42.18
N GLU A 246 -27.58 16.39 -42.85
CA GLU A 246 -26.20 16.89 -42.74
C GLU A 246 -25.91 17.50 -41.36
N LEU A 247 -26.85 18.25 -40.77
CA LEU A 247 -26.72 18.78 -39.42
C LEU A 247 -26.73 17.68 -38.36
N LYS A 248 -27.51 16.60 -38.56
CA LYS A 248 -27.47 15.41 -37.69
C LYS A 248 -26.15 14.64 -37.80
N ALA A 249 -25.47 14.69 -38.94
CA ALA A 249 -24.16 14.08 -39.13
C ALA A 249 -23.00 14.89 -38.50
N LEU A 250 -23.20 16.20 -38.29
CA LEU A 250 -22.18 17.11 -37.72
C LEU A 250 -22.23 17.24 -36.19
N VAL A 251 -23.30 16.78 -35.54
CA VAL A 251 -23.40 16.72 -34.08
C VAL A 251 -22.87 15.35 -33.62
N PRO A 252 -21.66 15.26 -33.01
CA PRO A 252 -21.22 14.00 -32.44
C PRO A 252 -22.24 13.54 -31.40
N PRO A 253 -22.65 12.26 -31.40
CA PRO A 253 -23.63 11.76 -30.43
C PRO A 253 -23.06 11.99 -29.04
N GLN A 254 -23.59 12.96 -28.30
CA GLN A 254 -23.10 13.26 -26.97
C GLN A 254 -23.38 12.05 -26.06
N PRO A 255 -22.34 11.38 -25.51
CA PRO A 255 -22.51 10.24 -24.63
C PRO A 255 -22.89 10.66 -23.20
N MET A 256 -23.49 11.85 -23.03
CA MET A 256 -23.91 12.37 -21.72
C MET A 256 -24.81 11.38 -20.98
N TRP A 257 -25.71 10.72 -21.70
CA TRP A 257 -26.60 9.72 -21.14
C TRP A 257 -25.87 8.45 -20.68
N LEU A 258 -24.75 8.06 -21.31
CA LEU A 258 -23.91 6.95 -20.83
C LEU A 258 -23.14 7.35 -19.56
N MET A 259 -22.72 8.61 -19.46
CA MET A 259 -22.05 9.13 -18.27
C MET A 259 -22.97 9.11 -17.04
N GLU A 260 -24.24 9.49 -17.20
CA GLU A 260 -25.25 9.39 -16.13
C GLU A 260 -25.41 7.96 -15.62
N ILE A 261 -25.40 6.99 -16.55
CA ILE A 261 -25.47 5.57 -16.21
C ILE A 261 -24.19 5.12 -15.50
N SER A 262 -23.01 5.58 -15.91
CA SER A 262 -21.74 5.30 -15.21
C SER A 262 -21.74 5.83 -13.77
N ILE A 263 -22.28 7.03 -13.55
CA ILE A 263 -22.44 7.59 -12.19
C ILE A 263 -23.40 6.74 -11.35
N ALA A 264 -24.48 6.22 -11.95
CA ALA A 264 -25.40 5.32 -11.26
C ALA A 264 -24.73 4.00 -10.85
N VAL A 265 -23.88 3.42 -11.72
CA VAL A 265 -23.05 2.26 -11.38
C VAL A 265 -22.11 2.57 -10.22
N GLN A 266 -21.42 3.71 -10.28
CA GLN A 266 -20.49 4.15 -9.21
C GLN A 266 -21.18 4.29 -7.86
N ARG A 267 -22.33 4.96 -7.80
CA ARG A 267 -23.08 5.10 -6.55
C ARG A 267 -23.54 3.77 -5.97
N ARG A 268 -23.88 2.81 -6.84
CA ARG A 268 -24.40 1.50 -6.41
C ARG A 268 -23.31 0.56 -5.90
N TYR A 269 -22.19 0.46 -6.61
CA TYR A 269 -21.16 -0.56 -6.35
C TYR A 269 -19.86 0.00 -5.78
N TRP A 270 -19.63 1.31 -5.90
CA TRP A 270 -18.40 1.99 -5.53
C TRP A 270 -18.65 3.19 -4.59
N GLY A 271 -19.81 3.23 -3.95
CA GLY A 271 -20.19 4.25 -2.96
C GLY A 271 -19.64 3.94 -1.57
N ASP A 272 -20.39 4.30 -0.53
CA ASP A 272 -19.93 4.31 0.87
C ASP A 272 -19.47 2.94 1.42
N ASN A 273 -19.86 1.84 0.78
CA ASN A 273 -19.53 0.48 1.21
C ASN A 273 -18.27 -0.10 0.53
N TRP A 274 -17.66 0.63 -0.41
CA TRP A 274 -16.47 0.16 -1.10
C TRP A 274 -15.19 0.54 -0.36
N LYS A 275 -14.25 -0.41 -0.27
CA LYS A 275 -12.89 -0.18 0.23
C LYS A 275 -11.87 -0.68 -0.79
N ALA A 276 -10.87 0.14 -1.10
CA ALA A 276 -9.86 -0.18 -2.12
C ALA A 276 -9.01 -1.40 -1.73
N ASP A 277 -8.86 -1.61 -0.44
CA ASP A 277 -8.00 -2.56 0.24
C ASP A 277 -8.74 -3.84 0.69
N ASP A 278 -10.07 -3.88 0.54
CA ASP A 278 -10.90 -5.05 0.83
C ASP A 278 -11.52 -5.62 -0.45
N ARG A 279 -10.98 -6.76 -0.90
CA ARG A 279 -11.42 -7.41 -2.14
C ARG A 279 -12.85 -7.94 -2.07
N ASP A 280 -13.36 -8.24 -0.88
CA ASP A 280 -14.72 -8.75 -0.71
C ASP A 280 -15.76 -7.66 -0.95
N THR A 281 -15.36 -6.38 -0.91
CA THR A 281 -16.21 -5.24 -1.27
C THR A 281 -16.29 -4.97 -2.78
N TRP A 282 -15.56 -5.74 -3.61
CA TRP A 282 -15.48 -5.49 -5.04
C TRP A 282 -16.58 -6.26 -5.78
N ALA A 283 -17.53 -5.52 -6.38
CA ALA A 283 -18.58 -6.11 -7.20
C ALA A 283 -17.99 -6.86 -8.41
N SER A 284 -18.48 -8.04 -8.78
CA SER A 284 -17.96 -8.72 -9.97
C SER A 284 -18.42 -8.02 -11.26
N GLN A 285 -17.66 -8.20 -12.35
CA GLN A 285 -18.07 -7.67 -13.66
C GLN A 285 -19.41 -8.25 -14.13
N ALA A 286 -19.64 -9.55 -13.86
CA ALA A 286 -20.88 -10.21 -14.21
C ALA A 286 -22.09 -9.57 -13.51
N ASP A 287 -21.96 -9.25 -12.22
CA ASP A 287 -23.03 -8.64 -11.43
C ASP A 287 -23.39 -7.23 -11.94
N ILE A 288 -22.38 -6.43 -12.30
CA ILE A 288 -22.58 -5.09 -12.85
C ILE A 288 -23.27 -5.17 -14.22
N LEU A 289 -22.82 -6.07 -15.10
CA LEU A 289 -23.38 -6.22 -16.45
C LEU A 289 -24.82 -6.76 -16.41
N GLU A 290 -25.13 -7.70 -15.52
CA GLU A 290 -26.49 -8.21 -15.34
C GLU A 290 -27.42 -7.13 -14.80
N TRP A 291 -26.97 -6.34 -13.82
CA TRP A 291 -27.73 -5.21 -13.32
C TRP A 291 -27.99 -4.15 -14.41
N LEU A 292 -26.99 -3.82 -15.23
CA LEU A 292 -27.15 -2.90 -16.37
C LEU A 292 -28.13 -3.43 -17.41
N LYS A 293 -28.14 -4.74 -17.66
CA LYS A 293 -29.07 -5.39 -18.59
C LYS A 293 -30.52 -5.32 -18.09
N GLN A 294 -30.73 -5.49 -16.78
CA GLN A 294 -32.06 -5.42 -16.17
C GLN A 294 -32.57 -3.98 -16.04
N THR A 295 -31.69 -3.05 -15.66
CA THR A 295 -32.06 -1.65 -15.36
C THR A 295 -32.15 -0.79 -16.62
N TYR A 296 -31.29 -1.05 -17.62
CA TYR A 296 -31.21 -0.30 -18.86
C TYR A 296 -31.26 -1.25 -20.08
N PRO A 297 -32.44 -1.82 -20.39
CA PRO A 297 -32.58 -2.83 -21.45
C PRO A 297 -32.28 -2.30 -22.86
N THR A 298 -32.34 -0.97 -23.06
CA THR A 298 -32.03 -0.30 -24.33
C THR A 298 -30.53 -0.24 -24.65
N LEU A 299 -29.69 -0.30 -23.61
CA LEU A 299 -28.51 -1.16 -23.53
C LEU A 299 -28.06 -2.00 -24.73
N SER A 300 -27.14 -1.55 -25.60
CA SER A 300 -26.36 -2.52 -26.38
C SER A 300 -25.30 -3.20 -25.49
N GLU A 301 -24.84 -4.41 -25.85
CA GLU A 301 -23.80 -5.09 -25.06
C GLU A 301 -22.48 -4.30 -25.03
N ALA A 302 -22.11 -3.69 -26.15
CA ALA A 302 -20.92 -2.85 -26.24
C ALA A 302 -21.03 -1.61 -25.34
N GLN A 303 -22.20 -0.98 -25.28
CA GLN A 303 -22.45 0.15 -24.39
C GLN A 303 -22.40 -0.25 -22.92
N ARG A 304 -22.96 -1.41 -22.54
CA ARG A 304 -22.85 -1.92 -21.16
C ARG A 304 -21.40 -2.15 -20.74
N LYS A 305 -20.58 -2.74 -21.62
CA LYS A 305 -19.14 -2.93 -21.37
C LYS A 305 -18.42 -1.59 -21.24
N ALA A 306 -18.73 -0.62 -22.09
CA ALA A 306 -18.14 0.71 -22.02
C ALA A 306 -18.50 1.43 -20.70
N VAL A 307 -19.76 1.36 -20.27
CA VAL A 307 -20.23 1.91 -19.00
C VAL A 307 -19.53 1.24 -17.81
N GLU A 308 -19.41 -0.09 -17.80
CA GLU A 308 -18.72 -0.81 -16.73
C GLU A 308 -17.24 -0.43 -16.64
N LEU A 309 -16.55 -0.36 -17.78
CA LEU A 309 -15.15 0.04 -17.84
C LEU A 309 -14.93 1.47 -17.33
N VAL A 310 -15.81 2.41 -17.69
CA VAL A 310 -15.71 3.82 -17.25
C VAL A 310 -16.08 3.98 -15.77
N ALA A 311 -17.04 3.20 -15.28
CA ALA A 311 -17.49 3.28 -13.90
C ALA A 311 -16.55 2.58 -12.90
N CYS A 312 -15.72 1.64 -13.35
CA CYS A 312 -14.85 0.84 -12.49
C CYS A 312 -13.56 1.60 -12.11
N PRO A 313 -13.32 1.86 -10.80
CA PRO A 313 -12.10 2.54 -10.34
C PRO A 313 -10.87 1.62 -10.29
N VAL A 314 -11.05 0.32 -10.53
CA VAL A 314 -9.99 -0.70 -10.44
C VAL A 314 -9.69 -1.27 -11.82
N ASP A 315 -8.41 -1.38 -12.16
CA ASP A 315 -7.99 -2.06 -13.38
C ASP A 315 -8.14 -3.58 -13.23
N ARG A 316 -9.16 -4.12 -13.88
CA ARG A 316 -9.47 -5.56 -13.91
C ARG A 316 -8.72 -6.31 -15.00
N ASN A 317 -7.93 -5.63 -15.81
CA ASN A 317 -7.23 -6.24 -16.93
C ASN A 317 -5.84 -6.76 -16.49
N PRO A 318 -5.66 -8.06 -16.23
CA PRO A 318 -4.36 -8.60 -15.86
C PRO A 318 -3.32 -8.48 -16.98
N ALA A 319 -3.73 -8.22 -18.23
CA ALA A 319 -2.84 -8.04 -19.37
C ALA A 319 -2.27 -6.61 -19.51
N ALA A 320 -2.91 -5.60 -18.90
CA ALA A 320 -2.45 -4.21 -18.97
C ALA A 320 -1.20 -3.93 -18.11
N LYS A 321 -0.95 -4.77 -17.09
CA LYS A 321 0.26 -4.70 -16.23
C LYS A 321 1.55 -5.22 -16.90
N ARG A 322 1.53 -5.53 -18.21
CA ARG A 322 2.67 -6.11 -18.96
C ARG A 322 3.28 -5.17 -20.01
N GLN A 323 3.06 -3.86 -19.94
CA GLN A 323 3.80 -2.92 -20.77
C GLN A 323 4.54 -1.90 -19.90
N PRO A 324 5.85 -1.68 -20.16
CA PRO A 324 6.79 -0.99 -19.28
C PRO A 324 6.52 0.51 -19.13
#